data_AF-A0A2G6E686-F1
#
_entry.id   AF-A0A2G6E686-F1
#
_cell.length_a   1.000
_cell.length_b   1.000
_cell.length_c   1.000
_cell.angle_alpha   90.00
_cell.angle_beta   90.00
_cell.angle_gamma   90.00
#
_symmetry.space_group_name_H-M   'P 1'
#
loop_
_entity.id
_entity.type
_entity.pdbx_description
1 polymer ?
#
loop_
_entity_poly.entity_id
_entity_poly.type
_entity_poly.pdbx_seq_one_letter_code
_entity_poly.pdbx_strand_id
1 'polypeptide(L)' 'MSKKKKNFEESLIRLKEIAELLESDEISLEDSIKIYEEGINLSKQCSKILEKAELKIEELNTSLDKS' A
#
# COMPACT_ATOMS: atom_id res chain seq x y z
N MET A 1 19.12 0.16 -2.16
CA MET A 1 17.67 0.44 -2.37
C MET A 1 17.04 0.83 -1.04
N SER A 2 16.28 1.93 -0.99
CA SER A 2 15.75 2.48 0.27
C SER A 2 14.67 1.57 0.88
N LYS A 3 14.79 1.24 2.17
CA LYS A 3 13.92 0.28 2.89
C LYS A 3 12.42 0.60 2.77
N LYS A 4 12.06 1.89 2.69
CA LYS A 4 10.68 2.34 2.47
C LYS A 4 10.10 1.96 1.10
N LYS A 5 10.94 1.95 0.06
CA LYS A 5 10.52 1.63 -1.31
C LYS A 5 10.21 0.13 -1.44
N LYS A 6 11.05 -0.70 -0.81
CA LYS A 6 10.80 -2.15 -0.68
C LYS A 6 9.48 -2.45 0.05
N ASN A 7 9.24 -1.81 1.19
CA ASN A 7 7.98 -2.03 1.93
C ASN A 7 6.73 -1.67 1.11
N PHE A 8 6.77 -0.62 0.28
CA PHE A 8 5.64 -0.26 -0.57
C PHE A 8 5.40 -1.30 -1.67
N GLU A 9 6.45 -1.66 -2.40
CA GLU A 9 6.37 -2.66 -3.47
C GLU A 9 5.92 -4.02 -2.93
N GLU A 10 6.45 -4.46 -1.79
CA GLU A 10 6.06 -5.69 -1.09
C GLU A 10 4.58 -5.64 -0.66
N SER A 11 4.11 -4.52 -0.10
CA SER A 11 2.70 -4.36 0.28
C SER A 11 1.76 -4.40 -0.94
N LEU A 12 2.20 -3.84 -2.07
CA LEU A 12 1.46 -3.86 -3.32
C LEU A 12 1.39 -5.27 -3.93
N ILE A 13 2.50 -6.02 -3.88
CA ILE A 13 2.53 -7.42 -4.31
C ILE A 13 1.56 -8.23 -3.47
N ARG A 14 1.63 -8.08 -2.14
CA ARG A 14 0.75 -8.81 -1.21
C ARG A 14 -0.72 -8.45 -1.41
N LEU A 15 -1.05 -7.20 -1.69
CA LEU A 15 -2.41 -6.78 -2.03
C LEU A 15 -2.95 -7.49 -3.28
N LYS A 16 -2.11 -7.70 -4.30
CA LYS A 16 -2.51 -8.45 -5.50
C LYS A 16 -2.75 -9.92 -5.19
N GLU A 17 -1.87 -10.54 -4.41
CA GLU A 17 -2.06 -11.92 -3.95
C GLU A 17 -3.37 -12.08 -3.17
N ILE A 18 -3.68 -11.13 -2.28
CA ILE A 18 -4.94 -11.14 -1.52
C ILE A 18 -6.15 -11.03 -2.44
N ALA A 19 -6.09 -10.19 -3.47
CA ALA A 19 -7.18 -10.09 -4.45
C ALA A 19 -7.39 -11.42 -5.20
N GLU A 20 -6.30 -12.07 -5.64
CA GLU A 20 -6.37 -13.39 -6.27
C GLU A 20 -6.92 -14.47 -5.32
N LEU A 21 -6.54 -14.44 -4.05
CA LEU A 21 -7.04 -15.38 -3.04
C LEU A 21 -8.52 -15.17 -2.73
N LEU A 22 -9.01 -13.92 -2.73
CA LEU A 22 -10.42 -13.61 -2.51
C LEU A 22 -11.30 -13.99 -3.71
N GLU A 23 -10.74 -14.08 -4.92
CA GLU A 23 -11.41 -14.56 -6.13
C GLU A 23 -11.40 -16.10 -6.25
N SER A 24 -10.63 -16.79 -5.40
CA SER A 24 -10.56 -18.26 -5.39
C SER A 24 -11.76 -18.88 -4.67
N ASP A 25 -12.38 -19.89 -5.29
CA ASP A 25 -13.47 -20.66 -4.69
C ASP A 25 -13.01 -21.61 -3.56
N GLU A 26 -11.70 -21.77 -3.34
CA GLU A 26 -11.15 -22.70 -2.33
C GLU A 26 -10.95 -22.06 -0.95
N ILE A 27 -11.21 -20.75 -0.80
CA ILE A 27 -11.01 -20.06 0.47
C ILE A 27 -12.22 -20.24 1.41
N SER A 28 -11.94 -20.57 2.68
CA SER A 28 -12.97 -20.62 3.70
C SER A 28 -13.49 -19.21 4.05
N LEU A 29 -14.73 -19.12 4.54
CA LEU A 29 -15.29 -17.84 4.99
C LEU A 29 -14.48 -17.18 6.11
N GLU A 30 -13.95 -17.97 7.04
CA GLU A 30 -13.13 -17.44 8.13
C GLU A 30 -11.79 -16.91 7.62
N ASP A 31 -11.19 -17.57 6.64
CA ASP A 31 -9.93 -17.12 6.06
C ASP A 31 -10.12 -15.94 5.12
N SER A 32 -11.25 -15.86 4.39
CA SER A 32 -11.58 -14.71 3.54
C SER A 32 -11.69 -13.42 4.37
N ILE A 33 -12.28 -13.49 5.57
CA ILE A 33 -12.33 -12.36 6.51
C ILE A 33 -10.92 -11.95 6.94
N LYS A 34 -10.06 -12.89 7.32
CA LYS A 34 -8.69 -12.59 7.77
C LYS A 34 -7.86 -11.92 6.66
N ILE A 35 -7.88 -12.46 5.44
CA ILE A 35 -7.11 -11.88 4.35
C ILE A 35 -7.69 -10.55 3.87
N TYR A 36 -8.99 -10.35 4.00
CA TYR A 36 -9.62 -9.06 3.74
C TYR A 36 -9.16 -7.99 4.74
N GLU A 37 -9.11 -8.31 6.04
CA GLU A 37 -8.56 -7.42 7.06
C GLU A 37 -7.08 -7.07 6.80
N GLU A 38 -6.29 -8.08 6.40
CA GLU A 38 -4.90 -7.88 5.98
C GLU A 38 -4.83 -6.88 4.80
N GLY A 39 -5.66 -7.08 3.78
CA GLY A 39 -5.74 -6.21 2.61
C GLY A 39 -6.10 -4.76 2.96
N ILE A 40 -7.08 -4.56 3.85
CA ILE A 40 -7.43 -3.21 4.33
C ILE A 40 -6.24 -2.54 5.02
N ASN A 41 -5.50 -3.28 5.85
CA ASN A 41 -4.35 -2.74 6.55
C ASN A 41 -3.20 -2.37 5.59
N LEU A 42 -2.89 -3.24 4.62
CA LEU A 42 -1.88 -2.99 3.60
C LEU A 42 -2.25 -1.80 2.72
N SER A 43 -3.52 -1.69 2.32
CA SER A 43 -4.02 -0.55 1.54
C SER A 43 -3.81 0.77 2.29
N LYS A 44 -4.19 0.82 3.58
CA LYS A 44 -3.94 1.99 4.45
C LYS A 44 -2.46 2.34 4.56
N GLN A 45 -1.58 1.34 4.62
CA GLN A 45 -0.13 1.57 4.66
C GLN A 45 0.39 2.17 3.35
N CYS A 46 -0.04 1.63 2.21
CA CYS A 46 0.29 2.17 0.89
C CYS A 46 -0.15 3.62 0.74
N SER A 47 -1.39 3.95 1.10
CA SER A 47 -1.90 5.33 1.07
C SER A 47 -1.04 6.29 1.90
N LYS A 48 -0.66 5.90 3.12
CA LYS A 48 0.22 6.72 3.98
C LYS A 48 1.62 6.93 3.40
N ILE A 49 2.13 5.97 2.63
CA ILE A 49 3.43 6.12 1.97
C ILE A 49 3.32 7.12 0.82
N LEU A 50 2.25 7.03 0.03
CA LEU A 50 1.97 7.93 -1.08
C LEU A 50 1.74 9.36 -0.59
N GLU A 51 0.92 9.56 0.43
CA GLU A 51 0.68 10.87 1.06
C GLU A 51 1.99 11.53 1.51
N LYS A 52 2.88 10.77 2.17
CA LYS A 52 4.20 11.29 2.56
C LYS A 52 5.09 11.64 1.38
N ALA A 53 4.96 10.92 0.27
CA ALA A 53 5.72 11.22 -0.95
C ALA A 53 5.18 12.49 -1.61
N GLU A 54 3.86 12.66 -1.69
CA GLU A 54 3.19 13.84 -2.22
C GLU A 54 3.54 15.09 -1.41
N LEU A 55 3.41 15.05 -0.08
CA LEU A 55 3.79 16.17 0.80
C LEU A 55 5.25 16.59 0.58
N LYS A 56 6.15 15.62 0.42
CA LYS A 56 7.56 15.91 0.18
C LYS A 56 7.79 16.57 -1.20
N ILE A 57 7.00 16.22 -2.21
CA ILE A 57 7.05 16.87 -3.52
C ILE A 57 6.50 18.30 -3.41
N GLU A 58 5.41 18.51 -2.69
CA GLU A 58 4.80 19.82 -2.47
C GLU A 58 5.73 20.78 -1.73
N GLU A 59 6.42 20.31 -0.68
CA GLU A 59 7.45 21.05 0.04
C GLU A 59 8.59 21.50 -0.89
N LEU A 60 9.05 20.60 -1.76
CA LEU A 60 10.12 20.89 -2.72
C LEU A 60 9.67 21.93 -3.77
N ASN A 61 8.46 21.79 -4.33
CA ASN A 61 7.92 22.76 -5.28
C ASN A 61 7.77 24.14 -4.65
N THR A 62 7.19 24.22 -3.45
CA THR A 62 7.04 25.47 -2.70
C THR A 62 8.38 26.15 -2.40
N SER A 63 9.45 25.36 -2.23
CA SER A 63 10.81 25.90 -2.02
C SER A 63 11.46 26.42 -3.31
N LEU A 64 11.12 25.83 -4.46
CA LEU A 64 11.63 26.24 -5.77
C LEU A 64 10.97 27.53 -6.28
N ASP A 65 9.68 27.73 -6.00
CA ASP A 65 8.93 28.92 -6.44
C ASP A 65 9.30 30.21 -5.69
N LYS A 66 10.01 30.10 -4.54
CA LYS A 66 10.45 31.25 -3.72
C LYS A 66 11.89 31.69 -4.00
N SER A 67 12.54 31.13 -5.01
CA SER A 67 13.95 31.38 -5.36
C SER A 67 14.10 32.25 -6.60
#